data_AF-A0AAV4JU28-F1
#
_entry.id   AF-A0AAV4JU28-F1
#
_cell.length_a   1.000
_cell.length_b   1.000
_cell.length_c   1.000
_cell.angle_alpha   90.00
_cell.angle_beta   90.00
_cell.angle_gamma   90.00
#
_symmetry.space_group_name_H-M   'P 1'
#
loop_
_entity.id
_entity.type
_entity.pdbx_description
1 polymer ?
#
loop_
_entity_poly.entity_id
_entity_poly.type
_entity_poly.pdbx_seq_one_letter_code
_entity_poly.pdbx_strand_id
1 'polypeptide(L)'
;MTIVNTLFKQPVRRLYTWKSPGDVRRNQIDYILMSSRFKNSAVNCKTYPGADIGSDHNPVIMQMKVKLKIPHSKQTKTVKYCTKLIRLPEEAEKYAVLVKNKFECLYVEEADATRNIDQQWDCLKEAIEKTYEEFLPRTILPKGIYGAIYADDMAMGNRGIHCTGAPTSGTGCPKNADRKIF
;
A
#
# COMPACT_ATOMS: atom_id res chain seq x y z
N MET A 1 32.91 -3.84 -5.78
CA MET A 1 31.69 -3.00 -5.89
C MET A 1 31.46 -2.73 -7.38
N THR A 2 30.22 -2.67 -7.86
CA THR A 2 29.90 -2.46 -9.27
C THR A 2 28.82 -1.39 -9.41
N ILE A 3 29.02 -0.43 -10.32
CA ILE A 3 28.03 0.59 -10.70
C ILE A 3 27.12 -0.05 -11.74
N VAL A 4 25.86 -0.31 -11.40
CA VAL A 4 24.97 -1.12 -12.25
C VAL A 4 24.52 -0.34 -13.49
N ASN A 5 24.37 0.99 -13.38
CA ASN A 5 23.96 1.86 -14.47
C ASN A 5 24.90 1.80 -15.68
N THR A 6 26.18 1.46 -15.46
CA THR A 6 27.19 1.39 -16.53
C THR A 6 27.32 0.00 -17.16
N LEU A 7 26.62 -1.02 -16.63
CA LEU A 7 26.66 -2.38 -17.15
C LEU A 7 25.84 -2.57 -18.44
N PHE A 8 24.86 -1.70 -18.68
CA PHE A 8 23.90 -1.84 -19.78
C PHE A 8 23.97 -0.64 -20.70
N LYS A 9 24.03 -0.89 -22.02
CA LYS A 9 24.00 0.17 -23.01
C LYS A 9 22.58 0.73 -23.13
N GLN A 10 22.36 1.93 -22.62
CA GLN A 10 21.10 2.67 -22.76
C GLN A 10 21.21 3.75 -23.86
N PRO A 11 20.09 4.12 -24.52
CA PRO A 11 20.09 5.27 -25.41
C PRO A 11 20.38 6.55 -24.61
N VAL A 12 21.04 7.54 -25.23
CA VAL A 12 21.48 8.79 -24.58
C VAL A 12 20.35 9.50 -23.82
N ARG A 13 19.13 9.48 -24.37
CA ARG A 13 17.92 10.04 -23.72
C ARG A 13 17.51 9.36 -22.40
N ARG A 14 18.15 8.25 -22.00
CA ARG A 14 17.91 7.51 -20.75
C ARG A 14 19.14 7.43 -19.85
N LEU A 15 20.13 8.30 -20.05
CA LEU A 15 21.34 8.34 -19.21
C LEU A 15 21.24 9.37 -18.08
N TYR A 16 20.56 10.49 -18.32
CA TYR A 16 20.46 11.57 -17.33
C TYR A 16 19.46 11.22 -16.20
N THR A 17 19.87 11.52 -14.98
CA THR A 17 19.08 11.33 -13.76
C THR A 17 18.65 12.64 -13.13
N TRP A 18 19.15 13.76 -13.64
CA TRP A 18 18.81 15.10 -13.16
C TRP A 18 18.71 16.07 -14.33
N LYS A 19 17.76 17.02 -14.25
CA LYS A 19 17.58 18.13 -15.20
C LYS A 19 17.60 19.46 -14.46
N SER A 20 18.32 20.44 -14.98
CA SER A 20 18.22 21.80 -14.45
C SER A 20 16.84 22.40 -14.71
N PRO A 21 16.37 23.36 -13.90
CA PRO A 21 15.23 24.19 -14.23
C PRO A 21 15.38 24.76 -15.65
N GLY A 22 14.31 24.73 -16.45
CA GLY A 22 14.33 25.14 -17.86
C GLY A 22 15.02 24.18 -18.83
N ASP A 23 15.36 22.96 -18.42
CA ASP A 23 15.95 21.89 -19.27
C ASP A 23 17.27 22.27 -19.98
N VAL A 24 18.04 23.19 -19.39
CA VAL A 24 19.31 23.71 -19.95
C VAL A 24 20.46 22.72 -19.82
N ARG A 25 20.45 21.90 -18.76
CA ARG A 25 21.48 20.90 -18.45
C ARG A 25 20.84 19.59 -18.00
N ARG A 26 21.47 18.48 -18.41
CA ARG A 26 21.08 17.13 -18.03
C ARG A 26 22.31 16.36 -17.57
N ASN A 27 22.28 15.84 -16.34
CA ASN A 27 23.43 15.18 -15.71
C ASN A 27 23.06 13.78 -15.22
N GLN A 28 24.05 12.90 -15.09
CA GLN A 28 23.92 11.59 -14.46
C GLN A 28 24.62 11.64 -13.09
N ILE A 29 23.82 11.79 -12.02
CA ILE A 29 24.32 11.93 -10.65
C ILE A 29 23.78 10.84 -9.71
N ASP A 30 22.79 10.06 -10.15
CA ASP A 30 22.19 8.98 -9.38
C ASP A 30 22.65 7.61 -9.89
N TYR A 31 23.12 6.75 -8.98
CA TYR A 31 23.70 5.45 -9.33
C TYR A 31 23.19 4.36 -8.41
N ILE A 32 22.93 3.19 -8.99
CA ILE A 32 22.67 1.96 -8.23
C ILE A 32 23.99 1.21 -8.07
N LEU A 33 24.42 1.06 -6.82
CA LEU A 33 25.61 0.29 -6.47
C LEU A 33 25.22 -1.13 -6.06
N MET A 34 25.99 -2.11 -6.53
CA MET A 34 25.78 -3.52 -6.22
C MET A 34 27.10 -4.18 -5.83
N SER A 35 27.02 -5.15 -4.91
CA SER A 35 28.15 -6.05 -4.65
C SER A 35 28.49 -6.82 -5.91
N SER A 36 29.78 -6.86 -6.27
CA SER A 36 30.23 -7.48 -7.52
C SER A 36 29.90 -8.97 -7.61
N ARG A 37 29.72 -9.65 -6.47
CA ARG A 37 29.27 -11.06 -6.42
C ARG A 37 27.87 -11.27 -7.01
N PHE A 38 27.04 -10.24 -7.02
CA PHE A 38 25.67 -10.29 -7.53
C PHE A 38 25.52 -9.62 -8.89
N LYS A 39 26.59 -9.13 -9.53
CA LYS A 39 26.50 -8.40 -10.80
C LYS A 39 25.71 -9.16 -11.88
N ASN A 40 25.85 -10.48 -11.92
CA ASN A 40 25.16 -11.37 -12.87
C ASN A 40 23.64 -11.50 -12.60
N SER A 41 23.17 -11.05 -11.44
CA SER A 41 21.73 -11.00 -11.12
C SER A 41 21.04 -9.78 -11.74
N ALA A 42 21.78 -8.72 -12.05
CA ALA A 42 21.22 -7.56 -12.73
C ALA A 42 20.87 -7.94 -14.18
N VAL A 43 19.63 -7.67 -14.58
CA VAL A 43 19.11 -7.93 -15.93
C VAL A 43 19.11 -6.66 -16.77
N ASN A 44 18.81 -5.53 -16.16
CA ASN A 44 18.79 -4.24 -16.82
C ASN A 44 18.91 -3.11 -15.79
N CYS A 45 19.41 -1.95 -16.20
CA CYS A 45 19.37 -0.72 -15.44
C CYS A 45 19.17 0.47 -16.39
N LYS A 46 18.20 1.34 -16.09
CA LYS A 46 17.85 2.50 -16.93
C LYS A 46 17.21 3.60 -16.09
N THR A 47 17.30 4.84 -16.56
CA THR A 47 16.49 5.92 -15.98
C THR A 47 15.05 5.85 -16.45
N TYR A 48 14.14 6.46 -15.69
CA TYR A 48 12.71 6.50 -15.97
C TYR A 48 12.19 7.95 -16.06
N PRO A 49 12.46 8.68 -17.16
CA PRO A 49 12.13 10.11 -17.29
C PRO A 49 10.63 10.42 -17.44
N GLY A 50 9.78 9.42 -17.61
CA GLY A 50 8.33 9.57 -17.71
C GLY A 50 7.61 9.39 -16.37
N ALA A 51 8.34 9.37 -15.27
CA ALA A 51 7.75 9.28 -13.94
C ALA A 51 7.21 10.64 -13.51
N ASP A 52 5.95 10.69 -13.07
CA ASP A 52 5.36 11.89 -12.49
C ASP A 52 5.65 11.95 -10.99
N ILE A 53 6.74 12.65 -10.61
CA ILE A 53 7.27 12.68 -9.23
C ILE A 53 7.39 14.12 -8.72
N GLY A 54 7.14 15.13 -9.57
CA GLY A 54 7.30 16.54 -9.19
C GLY A 54 8.74 16.92 -8.78
N SER A 55 9.74 16.14 -9.17
CA SER A 55 11.16 16.39 -8.92
C SER A 55 11.92 16.64 -10.23
N ASP A 56 13.00 17.41 -10.14
CA ASP A 56 14.02 17.58 -11.16
C ASP A 56 14.86 16.30 -11.41
N HIS A 57 14.74 15.29 -10.54
CA HIS A 57 15.36 13.97 -10.69
C HIS A 57 14.48 12.96 -11.45
N ASN A 58 15.11 12.16 -12.31
CA ASN A 58 14.51 10.97 -12.90
C ASN A 58 14.99 9.73 -12.12
N PRO A 59 14.07 8.85 -11.67
CA PRO A 59 14.44 7.62 -11.00
C PRO A 59 15.32 6.74 -11.87
N VAL A 60 16.26 6.05 -11.23
CA VAL A 60 16.99 4.94 -11.82
C VAL A 60 16.30 3.65 -11.40
N ILE A 61 15.98 2.81 -12.37
CA ILE A 61 15.32 1.52 -12.15
C ILE A 61 16.27 0.41 -12.58
N MET A 62 16.51 -0.52 -11.67
CA MET A 62 17.21 -1.77 -11.93
C MET A 62 16.23 -2.95 -11.91
N GLN A 63 16.31 -3.80 -12.92
CA GLN A 63 15.67 -5.11 -12.93
C GLN A 63 16.69 -6.16 -12.53
N MET A 64 16.36 -7.05 -11.59
CA MET A 64 17.26 -8.11 -11.16
C MET A 64 16.53 -9.44 -10.93
N LYS A 65 17.22 -10.55 -11.18
CA LYS A 65 16.76 -11.91 -10.90
C LYS A 65 17.43 -12.41 -9.62
N VAL A 66 16.65 -12.54 -8.56
CA VAL A 66 17.12 -13.04 -7.25
C VAL A 66 16.32 -14.25 -6.80
N LYS A 67 17.00 -15.23 -6.22
CA LYS A 67 16.37 -16.31 -5.45
C LYS A 67 16.50 -15.98 -3.98
N LEU A 68 15.40 -15.58 -3.35
CA LEU A 68 15.38 -15.28 -1.92
C LEU A 68 15.17 -16.58 -1.15
N LYS A 69 15.99 -16.82 -0.13
CA LYS A 69 15.71 -17.85 0.88
C LYS A 69 14.67 -17.27 1.83
N ILE A 70 13.60 -18.01 2.09
CA ILE A 70 12.67 -17.66 3.17
C ILE A 70 13.46 -17.80 4.47
N PRO A 71 13.69 -16.71 5.22
CA PRO A 71 14.32 -16.83 6.51
C PRO A 71 13.42 -17.73 7.36
N HIS A 72 13.99 -18.78 7.95
CA HIS A 72 13.36 -19.48 9.06
C HIS A 72 13.46 -18.56 10.29
N SER A 73 12.74 -17.44 10.23
CA SER A 73 12.49 -16.63 11.40
C SER A 73 11.65 -17.49 12.34
N LYS A 74 12.04 -17.57 13.62
CA LYS A 74 11.14 -18.01 14.67
C LYS A 74 9.91 -17.11 14.52
N GLN A 75 8.81 -17.65 14.01
CA GLN A 75 7.62 -16.86 13.83
C GLN A 75 7.25 -16.31 15.20
N THR A 76 7.45 -15.01 15.40
CA THR A 76 6.76 -14.32 16.47
C THR A 76 5.29 -14.58 16.19
N LYS A 77 4.61 -15.23 17.13
CA LYS A 77 3.18 -15.46 17.02
C LYS A 77 2.52 -14.09 17.11
N THR A 78 2.39 -13.40 15.98
CA THR A 78 1.61 -12.17 15.90
C THR A 78 0.16 -12.59 16.12
N VAL A 79 -0.37 -12.26 17.29
CA VAL A 79 -1.80 -12.44 17.57
C VAL A 79 -2.55 -11.57 16.59
N LYS A 80 -3.42 -12.18 15.78
CA LYS A 80 -4.37 -11.47 14.94
C LYS A 80 -5.72 -11.49 15.65
N TYR A 81 -6.47 -10.40 15.57
CA TYR A 81 -7.83 -10.32 16.11
C TYR A 81 -8.84 -10.18 14.97
N CYS A 82 -10.05 -10.70 15.17
CA CYS A 82 -11.09 -10.68 14.14
C CYS A 82 -11.82 -9.33 14.10
N THR A 83 -11.38 -8.41 13.26
CA THR A 83 -12.02 -7.09 13.10
C THR A 83 -13.38 -7.12 12.39
N LYS A 84 -13.87 -8.31 11.98
CA LYS A 84 -15.21 -8.43 11.37
C LYS A 84 -16.33 -8.15 12.38
N LEU A 85 -16.10 -8.39 13.68
CA LEU A 85 -17.10 -8.19 14.72
C LEU A 85 -17.53 -6.73 14.82
N ILE A 86 -16.56 -5.81 14.90
CA ILE A 86 -16.80 -4.35 14.95
C ILE A 86 -17.28 -3.74 13.63
N ARG A 87 -17.47 -4.55 12.58
CA ARG A 87 -18.15 -4.08 11.35
C ARG A 87 -19.67 -4.23 11.44
N LEU A 88 -20.17 -4.99 12.42
CA LEU A 88 -21.60 -5.11 12.69
C LEU A 88 -22.04 -3.88 13.50
N PRO A 89 -23.10 -3.15 13.10
CA PRO A 89 -23.49 -1.90 13.76
C PRO A 89 -23.73 -2.03 15.28
N GLU A 90 -24.42 -3.10 15.71
CA GLU A 90 -24.72 -3.35 17.11
C GLU A 90 -23.44 -3.60 17.95
N GLU A 91 -22.50 -4.35 17.40
CA GLU A 91 -21.23 -4.67 18.06
C GLU A 91 -20.28 -3.47 18.05
N ALA A 92 -20.34 -2.64 17.01
CA ALA A 92 -19.59 -1.39 16.96
C ALA A 92 -20.05 -0.41 18.05
N GLU A 93 -21.36 -0.32 18.30
CA GLU A 93 -21.91 0.52 19.37
C GLU A 93 -21.49 0.01 20.76
N LYS A 94 -21.59 -1.30 21.01
CA LYS A 94 -21.09 -1.92 22.25
C LYS A 94 -19.61 -1.65 22.46
N TYR A 95 -18.80 -1.81 21.43
CA TYR A 95 -17.37 -1.53 21.48
C TYR A 95 -17.09 -0.05 21.80
N ALA A 96 -17.79 0.88 21.15
CA ALA A 96 -17.63 2.31 21.39
C ALA A 96 -17.96 2.71 22.84
N VAL A 97 -19.03 2.16 23.40
CA VAL A 97 -19.39 2.37 24.82
C VAL A 97 -18.30 1.81 25.75
N LEU A 98 -17.77 0.62 25.46
CA LEU A 98 -16.70 0.04 26.26
C LEU A 98 -15.42 0.87 26.22
N VAL A 99 -15.02 1.36 25.04
CA VAL A 99 -13.85 2.26 24.89
C VAL A 99 -14.04 3.52 25.71
N LYS A 100 -15.22 4.14 25.61
CA LYS A 100 -15.56 5.36 26.33
C LYS A 100 -15.48 5.15 27.84
N ASN A 101 -16.13 4.11 28.36
CA ASN A 101 -16.12 3.80 29.79
C ASN A 101 -14.69 3.56 30.31
N LYS A 102 -13.88 2.81 29.55
CA LYS A 102 -12.51 2.48 29.94
C LYS A 102 -11.60 3.71 29.89
N PHE A 103 -11.79 4.58 28.90
CA PHE A 103 -11.11 5.87 28.82
C PHE A 103 -11.49 6.74 30.02
N GLU A 104 -12.77 6.89 30.34
CA GLU A 104 -13.23 7.69 31.49
C GLU A 104 -12.64 7.17 32.81
N CYS A 105 -12.55 5.85 33.03
CA CYS A 105 -11.87 5.29 34.19
C CYS A 105 -10.37 5.66 34.26
N LEU A 106 -9.63 5.50 33.16
CA LEU A 106 -8.21 5.86 33.06
C LEU A 106 -7.98 7.38 33.14
N TYR A 107 -9.00 8.15 32.75
CA TYR A 107 -8.99 9.59 32.78
C TYR A 107 -9.20 10.13 34.21
N VAL A 108 -10.10 9.51 35.00
CA VAL A 108 -10.45 9.95 36.37
C VAL A 108 -9.40 9.53 37.43
N GLU A 109 -8.62 8.48 37.20
CA GLU A 109 -7.62 7.98 38.18
C GLU A 109 -6.36 8.85 38.32
N GLU A 110 -6.12 9.86 37.48
CA GLU A 110 -5.05 10.86 37.69
C GLU A 110 -5.62 12.28 37.62
N ALA A 111 -5.30 13.09 38.63
CA ALA A 111 -5.80 14.45 38.80
C ALA A 111 -5.67 15.31 37.52
N ASP A 112 -6.83 15.76 37.05
CA ASP A 112 -7.18 16.35 35.74
C ASP A 112 -6.44 17.65 35.34
N ALA A 113 -5.62 18.23 36.22
CA ALA A 113 -5.07 19.58 36.00
C ALA A 113 -3.63 19.62 35.45
N THR A 114 -2.91 18.49 35.41
CA THR A 114 -1.48 18.46 35.08
C THR A 114 -1.11 17.63 33.85
N ARG A 115 -2.07 16.99 33.17
CA ARG A 115 -1.77 16.09 32.05
C ARG A 115 -1.50 16.85 30.74
N ASN A 116 -0.36 16.56 30.11
CA ASN A 116 -0.01 17.02 28.76
C ASN A 116 -0.76 16.18 27.69
N ILE A 117 -0.88 16.72 26.48
CA ILE A 117 -1.49 16.08 25.29
C ILE A 117 -0.95 14.65 25.06
N ASP A 118 0.34 14.44 25.26
CA ASP A 118 0.95 13.10 25.11
C ASP A 118 0.36 12.08 26.09
N GLN A 119 0.14 12.49 27.35
CA GLN A 119 -0.44 11.62 28.38
C GLN A 119 -1.91 11.33 28.10
N GLN A 120 -2.67 12.32 27.59
CA GLN A 120 -4.05 12.12 27.16
C GLN A 120 -4.13 11.14 25.99
N TRP A 121 -3.20 11.24 25.04
CA TRP A 121 -3.07 10.31 23.92
C TRP A 121 -2.76 8.89 24.39
N ASP A 122 -1.84 8.74 25.35
CA ASP A 122 -1.49 7.44 25.91
C ASP A 122 -2.69 6.78 26.62
N CYS A 123 -3.48 7.53 27.41
CA CYS A 123 -4.70 7.01 28.02
C CYS A 123 -5.72 6.54 26.98
N LEU A 124 -5.92 7.29 25.90
CA LEU A 124 -6.83 6.91 24.82
C LEU A 124 -6.36 5.65 24.11
N LYS A 125 -5.06 5.60 23.77
CA LYS A 125 -4.45 4.46 23.12
C LYS A 125 -4.59 3.20 23.98
N GLU A 126 -4.32 3.31 25.27
CA GLU A 126 -4.44 2.20 26.22
C GLU A 126 -5.89 1.72 26.36
N ALA A 127 -6.86 2.65 26.42
CA ALA A 127 -8.28 2.29 26.44
C ALA A 127 -8.68 1.50 25.18
N ILE A 128 -8.24 1.93 24.00
CA ILE A 128 -8.51 1.25 22.73
C ILE A 128 -7.83 -0.11 22.68
N GLU A 129 -6.56 -0.21 23.05
CA GLU A 129 -5.82 -1.48 23.03
C GLU A 129 -6.42 -2.50 23.99
N LYS A 130 -6.68 -2.12 25.25
CA LYS A 130 -7.26 -3.02 26.24
C LYS A 130 -8.67 -3.48 25.87
N THR A 131 -9.50 -2.59 25.34
CA THR A 131 -10.84 -2.98 24.87
C THR A 131 -10.75 -3.89 23.66
N TYR A 132 -9.82 -3.62 22.74
CA TYR A 132 -9.60 -4.45 21.55
C TYR A 132 -9.18 -5.88 21.91
N GLU A 133 -8.30 -6.04 22.90
CA GLU A 133 -7.84 -7.35 23.37
C GLU A 133 -8.93 -8.20 24.04
N GLU A 134 -9.85 -7.55 24.77
CA GLU A 134 -10.96 -8.20 25.47
C GLU A 134 -12.16 -8.47 24.55
N PHE A 135 -12.48 -7.50 23.69
CA PHE A 135 -13.70 -7.53 22.87
C PHE A 135 -13.53 -8.36 21.61
N LEU A 136 -12.36 -8.32 20.96
CA LEU A 136 -12.17 -9.06 19.72
C LEU A 136 -11.62 -10.48 19.97
N PRO A 137 -12.21 -11.50 19.32
CA PRO A 137 -11.68 -12.84 19.43
C PRO A 137 -10.34 -12.95 18.70
N ARG A 138 -9.38 -13.65 19.32
CA ARG A 138 -8.10 -13.98 18.70
C ARG A 138 -8.31 -14.93 17.53
N THR A 139 -7.92 -14.49 16.35
CA THR A 139 -7.86 -15.30 15.13
C THR A 139 -6.62 -16.18 15.17
N ILE A 140 -6.59 -17.20 16.03
CA ILE A 140 -5.59 -18.26 15.88
C ILE A 140 -5.96 -19.04 14.61
N LEU A 141 -5.46 -18.62 13.46
CA LEU A 141 -5.58 -19.40 12.23
C LEU A 141 -4.38 -20.36 12.15
N PRO A 142 -4.57 -21.68 12.33
CA PRO A 142 -3.59 -22.64 11.84
C PRO A 142 -3.45 -22.49 10.32
N LYS A 143 -2.23 -22.65 9.82
CA LYS A 143 -1.77 -22.27 8.46
C LYS A 143 -2.44 -22.98 7.26
N GLY A 144 -3.58 -23.64 7.41
CA GLY A 144 -4.28 -24.36 6.34
C GLY A 144 -5.57 -23.72 5.82
N ILE A 145 -6.13 -22.71 6.51
CA ILE A 145 -7.54 -22.27 6.30
C ILE A 145 -7.63 -20.89 5.61
N TYR A 146 -6.61 -20.49 4.86
CA TYR A 146 -6.73 -19.27 4.03
C TYR A 146 -7.68 -19.46 2.84
N GLY A 147 -8.05 -20.69 2.46
CA GLY A 147 -8.95 -20.95 1.33
C GLY A 147 -10.45 -20.84 1.64
N ALA A 148 -10.87 -21.08 2.88
CA ALA A 148 -12.30 -21.22 3.20
C ALA A 148 -12.99 -19.90 3.56
N ILE A 149 -12.25 -18.88 4.02
CA ILE A 149 -12.82 -17.59 4.44
C ILE A 149 -13.00 -16.63 3.25
N TYR A 150 -12.41 -16.92 2.09
CA TYR A 150 -12.45 -16.09 0.87
C TYR A 150 -13.36 -16.65 -0.23
N ALA A 151 -14.07 -17.75 0.00
CA ALA A 151 -15.00 -18.29 -0.97
C ALA A 151 -16.26 -17.41 -1.14
N ASP A 152 -16.72 -16.77 -0.06
CA ASP A 152 -17.93 -15.93 -0.09
C ASP A 152 -17.68 -14.54 -0.69
N ASP A 153 -16.45 -14.01 -0.59
CA ASP A 153 -16.10 -12.70 -1.15
C ASP A 153 -15.93 -12.74 -2.69
N MET A 154 -15.64 -13.91 -3.30
CA MET A 154 -15.65 -14.05 -4.76
C MET A 154 -17.06 -14.15 -5.36
N ALA A 155 -18.07 -14.55 -4.58
CA ALA A 155 -19.45 -14.71 -5.07
C ALA A 155 -20.23 -13.38 -5.12
N MET A 156 -19.80 -12.36 -4.39
CA MET A 156 -20.50 -11.06 -4.32
C MET A 156 -19.97 -10.00 -5.30
N GLY A 157 -18.89 -10.29 -6.03
CA GLY A 157 -18.25 -9.36 -6.98
C GLY A 157 -18.85 -9.32 -8.39
N ASN A 158 -19.90 -10.10 -8.69
CA ASN A 158 -20.43 -10.22 -10.06
C ASN A 158 -21.93 -9.90 -10.18
N ARG A 159 -22.40 -8.89 -9.43
CA ARG A 159 -23.63 -8.18 -9.79
C ARG A 159 -23.25 -6.89 -10.50
N GLY A 160 -23.04 -7.02 -11.80
CA GLY A 160 -22.94 -5.88 -12.71
C GLY A 160 -24.14 -4.97 -12.50
N ILE A 161 -23.86 -3.70 -12.25
CA ILE A 161 -24.84 -2.63 -12.23
C ILE A 161 -25.43 -2.57 -13.64
N HIS A 162 -26.61 -3.17 -13.80
CA HIS A 162 -27.42 -3.05 -15.01
C HIS A 162 -28.01 -1.64 -14.99
N CYS A 163 -27.36 -0.70 -15.66
CA CYS A 163 -27.95 0.60 -15.93
C CYS A 163 -29.17 0.39 -16.83
N THR A 164 -30.37 0.53 -16.27
CA THR A 164 -31.61 0.61 -17.04
C THR A 164 -31.71 2.00 -17.66
N GLY A 165 -31.53 2.06 -18.98
CA GLY A 165 -31.73 3.28 -19.75
C GLY A 165 -33.21 3.64 -19.85
N ALA A 166 -33.54 4.90 -19.61
CA ALA A 166 -34.78 5.52 -20.08
C ALA A 166 -34.53 6.16 -21.46
N PRO A 167 -35.52 6.15 -22.37
CA PRO A 167 -35.33 6.55 -23.76
C PRO A 167 -35.41 8.07 -23.93
N THR A 168 -34.44 8.67 -24.61
CA THR A 168 -34.59 10.01 -25.19
C THR A 168 -34.49 9.93 -26.71
N SER A 169 -35.49 10.55 -27.32
CA SER A 169 -35.77 10.65 -28.75
C SER A 169 -34.71 11.42 -29.52
N GLY A 170 -34.32 10.87 -30.67
CA GLY A 170 -34.16 11.57 -31.95
C GLY A 170 -33.15 12.73 -32.03
N THR A 171 -32.07 12.53 -32.78
CA THR A 171 -31.86 13.10 -34.13
C THR A 171 -30.46 12.70 -34.61
N GLY A 172 -30.40 12.20 -35.85
CA GLY A 172 -29.19 11.64 -36.45
C GLY A 172 -28.33 12.66 -37.21
N CYS A 173 -27.08 12.30 -37.42
CA CYS A 173 -26.23 12.68 -38.57
C CYS A 173 -24.98 11.77 -38.61
N PRO A 174 -24.24 11.64 -39.74
CA PRO A 174 -24.08 10.36 -40.41
C PRO A 174 -22.70 9.74 -40.23
N LYS A 175 -22.66 8.44 -40.47
CA LYS A 175 -21.48 7.58 -40.54
C LYS A 175 -20.57 8.05 -41.67
N ASN A 176 -19.27 8.14 -41.42
CA ASN A 176 -18.29 7.85 -42.45
C ASN A 176 -17.29 6.83 -41.93
N ALA A 177 -17.17 5.75 -42.70
CA ALA A 177 -16.20 4.70 -42.50
C ALA A 177 -14.81 5.24 -42.83
N ASP A 178 -13.78 4.78 -42.12
CA ASP A 178 -12.74 4.01 -42.80
C ASP A 178 -11.77 3.31 -41.84
N ARG A 179 -11.50 2.06 -42.22
CA ARG A 179 -10.50 1.13 -41.70
C ARG A 179 -9.08 1.56 -42.09
N LYS A 180 -8.11 1.25 -41.21
CA LYS A 180 -6.79 0.61 -41.45
C LYS A 180 -5.94 0.88 -40.19
N ILE A 181 -5.62 -0.10 -39.33
CA ILE A 181 -4.57 -1.13 -39.49
C ILE A 181 -3.35 -0.57 -40.21
N PHE A 182 -2.41 0.01 -39.45
CA PHE A 182 -1.03 -0.46 -39.26
C PHE A 182 -0.55 -0.03 -37.89
#